data_AF-A0A817RP92-F1
#
_entry.id   AF-A0A817RP92-F1
#
_cell.length_a   1.000
_cell.length_b   1.000
_cell.length_c   1.000
_cell.angle_alpha   90.00
_cell.angle_beta   90.00
_cell.angle_gamma   90.00
#
_symmetry.space_group_name_H-M   'P 1'
#
loop_
_entity.id
_entity.type
_entity.pdbx_description
1 polymer ?
#
loop_
_entity_poly.entity_id
_entity_poly.type
_entity_poly.pdbx_seq_one_letter_code
_entity_poly.pdbx_strand_id
1 'polypeptide(L)'
;MPRNKISDDIEGIVKYLLTKKYSYSVIQQELSEMNLNVSKSTISRIANKLGKECRLCLLNNQKPTFYRRRHVATPATVRRITSYISKENLPTILLMAARCSISVGTAVSIIRDIIHAKYGKKGR
;
A
#
# COMPACT_ATOMS: atom_id res chain seq x y z
N MET A 1 -9.25 -12.24 31.80
CA MET A 1 -8.13 -11.34 32.16
C MET A 1 -8.30 -10.00 31.45
N PRO A 2 -8.72 -8.93 32.13
CA PRO A 2 -8.77 -7.60 31.51
C PRO A 2 -7.35 -7.21 31.12
N ARG A 3 -7.15 -6.84 29.84
CA ARG A 3 -5.84 -6.45 29.33
C ARG A 3 -5.50 -5.06 29.88
N ASN A 4 -4.31 -4.91 30.46
CA ASN A 4 -3.79 -3.61 30.88
C ASN A 4 -3.98 -2.58 29.75
N LYS A 5 -4.73 -1.52 30.04
CA LYS A 5 -4.86 -0.38 29.15
C LYS A 5 -3.45 0.17 28.90
N ILE A 6 -3.06 0.22 27.63
CA ILE A 6 -1.86 0.93 27.21
C ILE A 6 -2.16 2.42 27.40
N SER A 7 -1.19 3.19 27.91
CA SER A 7 -1.35 4.65 28.01
C SER A 7 -1.58 5.25 26.63
N ASP A 8 -2.56 6.15 26.51
CA ASP A 8 -2.93 6.79 25.24
C ASP A 8 -1.74 7.57 24.64
N ASP A 9 -0.86 8.10 25.49
CA ASP A 9 0.36 8.83 25.07
C ASP A 9 1.33 7.91 24.32
N ILE A 10 1.55 6.70 24.85
CA ILE A 10 2.43 5.70 24.23
C ILE A 10 1.83 5.22 22.91
N GLU A 11 0.51 5.02 22.88
CA GLU A 11 -0.20 4.65 21.66
C GLU A 11 -0.06 5.74 20.58
N GLY A 12 -0.15 7.02 20.97
CA GLY A 12 0.05 8.18 20.09
C GLY A 12 1.44 8.25 19.47
N ILE A 13 2.49 8.13 20.29
CA ILE A 13 3.88 8.19 19.82
C ILE A 13 4.19 7.01 18.88
N VAL A 14 3.77 5.79 19.23
CA VAL A 14 3.96 4.61 18.38
C VAL A 14 3.24 4.77 17.05
N LYS A 15 1.99 5.27 17.05
CA LYS A 15 1.25 5.56 15.82
C LYS A 15 2.02 6.55 14.94
N TYR A 16 2.55 7.63 15.53
CA TYR A 16 3.35 8.61 14.79
C TYR A 16 4.61 8.00 14.16
N LEU A 17 5.39 7.24 14.93
CA LEU A 17 6.63 6.64 14.40
C LEU A 17 6.35 5.58 13.32
N LEU A 18 5.25 4.82 13.44
CA LEU A 18 4.79 3.90 12.40
C LEU A 18 4.42 4.64 11.10
N THR A 19 3.84 5.84 11.17
CA THR A 19 3.54 6.64 9.96
C THR A 19 4.81 7.11 9.24
N LYS A 20 5.88 7.41 9.98
CA LYS A 20 7.21 7.73 9.42
C LYS A 20 7.94 6.52 8.83
N LYS A 21 7.35 5.32 8.89
CA LYS A 21 7.90 4.04 8.39
C LYS A 21 9.19 3.60 9.08
N TYR A 22 9.37 3.95 10.35
CA TYR A 22 10.46 3.38 11.12
C TYR A 22 10.26 1.88 11.34
N SER A 23 11.37 1.14 11.38
CA SER A 23 11.35 -0.28 11.72
C SER A 23 11.01 -0.45 13.21
N TYR A 24 10.52 -1.62 13.60
CA TYR A 24 10.10 -1.85 14.98
C TYR A 24 11.26 -1.74 15.97
N SER A 25 12.48 -2.06 15.54
CA SER A 25 13.69 -1.88 16.35
C SER A 25 14.02 -0.40 16.57
N VAL A 26 13.88 0.44 15.53
CA VAL A 26 14.11 1.89 15.64
C VAL A 26 13.06 2.54 16.53
N ILE A 27 11.79 2.13 16.39
CA ILE A 27 10.71 2.61 17.27
C ILE A 27 11.00 2.26 18.73
N GLN A 28 11.49 1.04 18.99
CA GLN A 28 11.84 0.61 20.33
C GLN A 28 13.00 1.43 20.90
N GLN A 29 14.02 1.73 20.08
CA GLN A 29 15.15 2.57 20.47
C GLN A 29 14.72 4.00 20.81
N GLU A 30 13.92 4.64 19.95
CA GLU A 30 13.36 5.99 20.18
C GLU A 30 12.52 6.06 21.47
N LEU A 31 11.73 5.03 21.74
CA LEU A 31 10.96 4.97 22.99
C LEU A 31 11.86 4.79 24.21
N SER A 32 12.92 4.00 24.09
CA SER A 32 13.93 3.86 25.16
C SER A 32 14.67 5.17 25.42
N GLU A 33 14.99 5.95 24.39
CA GLU A 33 15.59 7.29 24.52
C GLU A 33 14.65 8.27 25.27
N MET A 34 13.33 8.09 25.13
CA MET A 34 12.30 8.85 25.87
C MET A 34 11.98 8.25 27.25
N ASN A 35 12.78 7.31 27.77
CA ASN A 35 12.55 6.58 29.02
C ASN A 35 11.26 5.74 29.06
N LEU A 36 10.71 5.37 27.89
CA LEU A 36 9.51 4.54 27.76
C LEU A 36 9.88 3.11 27.34
N ASN A 37 9.90 2.19 28.31
CA ASN A 37 10.19 0.79 28.03
C ASN A 37 8.96 0.06 27.45
N VAL A 38 8.90 -0.02 26.12
CA VAL A 38 7.82 -0.69 25.39
C VAL A 38 8.33 -1.94 24.68
N SER A 39 7.67 -3.08 24.91
CA SER A 39 8.03 -4.32 24.23
C SER A 39 7.67 -4.30 22.74
N LYS A 40 8.43 -5.03 21.90
CA LYS A 40 8.07 -5.28 20.49
C LYS A 40 6.67 -5.85 20.32
N SER A 41 6.22 -6.68 21.26
CA SER A 41 4.88 -7.27 21.22
C SER A 41 3.78 -6.21 21.38
N THR A 42 4.03 -5.16 22.16
CA THR A 42 3.12 -4.03 22.36
C THR A 42 3.05 -3.18 21.08
N ILE A 43 4.19 -2.88 20.47
CA ILE A 43 4.26 -2.16 19.18
C ILE A 43 3.50 -2.92 18.09
N SER A 44 3.72 -4.23 17.97
CA SER A 44 3.01 -5.10 17.03
C SER A 44 1.49 -5.10 17.28
N ARG A 45 1.08 -5.12 18.55
CA ARG A 45 -0.35 -5.04 18.92
C ARG A 45 -0.98 -3.73 18.50
N ILE A 46 -0.30 -2.60 18.70
CA ILE A 46 -0.76 -1.26 18.27
C ILE A 46 -0.85 -1.19 16.74
N ALA A 47 0.16 -1.69 16.02
CA ALA A 47 0.15 -1.75 14.56
C ALA A 47 -1.02 -2.61 14.03
N ASN A 48 -1.30 -3.75 14.66
CA ASN A 48 -2.43 -4.60 14.31
C ASN A 48 -3.78 -3.95 14.62
N LYS A 49 -3.89 -3.20 15.71
CA LYS A 49 -5.08 -2.42 16.07
C LYS A 49 -5.36 -1.35 15.00
N LEU A 50 -4.36 -0.57 14.63
CA LEU A 50 -4.41 0.38 13.51
C LEU A 50 -4.86 -0.28 12.20
N GLY A 51 -4.29 -1.44 11.86
CA GLY A 51 -4.65 -2.18 10.64
C GLY A 51 -6.12 -2.63 10.64
N LYS A 52 -6.64 -3.09 11.78
CA LYS A 52 -8.05 -3.47 11.96
C LYS A 52 -8.99 -2.27 11.85
N GLU A 53 -8.64 -1.14 12.47
CA GLU A 53 -9.40 0.11 12.38
C GLU A 53 -9.49 0.60 10.93
N CYS A 54 -8.38 0.61 10.20
CA CYS A 54 -8.37 0.94 8.77
C CYS A 54 -9.26 -0.02 7.95
N ARG A 55 -9.21 -1.32 8.23
CA ARG A 55 -10.06 -2.32 7.54
C ARG A 55 -11.55 -2.09 7.83
N LEU A 56 -11.91 -1.80 9.07
CA LEU A 56 -13.30 -1.53 9.47
C LEU A 56 -13.84 -0.26 8.81
N CYS A 57 -13.05 0.81 8.75
CA CYS A 57 -13.44 2.04 8.05
C CYS A 57 -13.78 1.74 6.57
N LEU A 58 -12.91 0.98 5.90
CA LEU A 58 -13.11 0.61 4.50
C LEU A 58 -14.36 -0.22 4.26
N LEU A 59 -14.67 -1.17 5.14
CA LEU A 59 -15.89 -1.98 5.06
C LEU A 59 -17.16 -1.15 5.24
N ASN A 60 -17.10 -0.12 6.09
CA ASN A 60 -18.23 0.77 6.36
C ASN A 60 -18.35 1.92 5.34
N ASN A 61 -17.64 1.86 4.20
CA ASN A 61 -17.54 2.94 3.20
C ASN A 61 -17.13 4.31 3.78
N GLN A 62 -16.58 4.32 5.00
CA GLN A 62 -15.99 5.50 5.59
C GLN A 62 -14.56 5.58 5.09
N LYS A 63 -14.13 6.76 4.64
CA LYS A 63 -12.72 6.95 4.31
C LYS A 63 -11.93 6.78 5.61
N PRO A 64 -11.06 5.76 5.75
CA PRO A 64 -10.14 5.77 6.88
C PRO A 64 -9.40 7.10 6.83
N THR A 65 -9.19 7.70 8.01
CA THR A 65 -8.41 8.94 8.16
C THR A 65 -7.04 8.83 7.50
N PHE A 66 -6.55 7.61 7.29
CA PHE A 66 -5.32 7.30 6.58
C PHE A 66 -5.54 6.22 5.51
N TYR A 67 -6.00 6.64 4.32
CA TYR A 67 -5.98 5.77 3.13
C TYR A 67 -4.74 6.06 2.28
N ARG A 68 -3.82 5.10 2.19
CA ARG A 68 -2.75 5.15 1.20
C ARG A 68 -3.30 4.61 -0.12
N ARG A 69 -3.56 5.49 -1.09
CA ARG A 69 -3.84 5.06 -2.47
C ARG A 69 -2.63 4.28 -3.00
N ARG A 70 -2.78 2.96 -3.18
CA ARG A 70 -1.88 2.20 -4.05
C ARG A 70 -2.14 2.67 -5.48
N HIS A 71 -1.26 3.50 -6.01
CA HIS A 71 -1.28 3.84 -7.43
C HIS A 71 -0.67 2.66 -8.22
N VAL A 72 -1.46 1.62 -8.46
CA VAL A 72 -1.00 0.41 -9.17
C VAL A 72 -0.91 0.65 -10.69
N ALA A 73 -1.68 1.61 -11.21
CA ALA A 73 -1.65 2.06 -12.60
C ALA A 73 -1.44 3.58 -12.65
N THR A 74 -0.22 4.05 -12.37
CA THR A 74 0.09 5.47 -12.59
C THR A 74 0.04 5.79 -14.10
N PRO A 75 -0.25 7.04 -14.50
CA PRO A 75 -0.15 7.46 -15.90
C PRO A 75 1.21 7.13 -16.52
N ALA A 76 2.29 7.18 -15.72
CA ALA A 76 3.64 6.81 -16.15
C ALA A 76 3.75 5.31 -16.49
N THR A 77 3.18 4.44 -15.66
CA THR A 77 3.16 2.98 -15.90
C THR A 77 2.36 2.64 -17.16
N VAL A 78 1.20 3.27 -17.35
CA VAL A 78 0.36 3.09 -18.54
C VAL A 78 1.10 3.53 -19.81
N ARG A 79 1.78 4.67 -19.79
CA ARG A 79 2.59 5.15 -20.91
C ARG A 79 3.73 4.18 -21.27
N ARG A 80 4.45 3.65 -20.27
CA ARG A 80 5.50 2.64 -20.51
C ARG A 80 4.94 1.37 -21.15
N ILE A 81 3.83 0.84 -20.64
CA ILE A 81 3.17 -0.34 -21.22
C ILE A 81 2.72 -0.07 -22.65
N THR A 82 2.11 1.09 -22.91
CA THR A 82 1.68 1.50 -24.26
C THR A 82 2.88 1.59 -25.23
N SER A 83 4.02 2.08 -24.76
CA SER A 83 5.24 2.16 -25.57
C SER A 83 5.80 0.77 -25.95
N TYR A 84 5.63 -0.24 -25.10
CA TYR A 84 6.04 -1.62 -25.40
C TYR A 84 5.10 -2.29 -26.40
N ILE A 85 3.79 -2.04 -26.31
CA ILE A 85 2.79 -2.56 -27.26
C ILE A 85 3.01 -1.99 -28.67
N SER A 86 3.57 -0.78 -28.77
CA SER A 86 3.75 -0.08 -30.06
C SER A 86 5.05 -0.45 -30.78
N LYS A 87 5.91 -1.31 -30.19
CA LYS A 87 7.17 -1.78 -30.81
C LYS A 87 6.93 -3.10 -31.53
N GLU A 88 7.56 -3.29 -32.70
CA GLU A 88 7.42 -4.50 -33.53
C GLU A 88 7.81 -5.79 -32.79
N ASN A 89 8.75 -5.71 -31.83
CA ASN A 89 9.12 -6.81 -30.96
C ASN A 89 8.44 -6.65 -29.59
N LEU A 90 7.22 -7.15 -29.44
CA LEU A 90 6.49 -7.08 -28.17
C LEU A 90 7.19 -7.95 -27.11
N PRO A 91 7.66 -7.37 -26.00
CA PRO A 91 8.11 -8.16 -24.86
C PRO A 91 6.94 -8.95 -24.26
N THR A 92 7.21 -10.16 -23.75
CA THR A 92 6.21 -10.97 -23.03
C THR A 92 5.62 -10.16 -21.87
N ILE A 93 4.33 -10.36 -21.57
CA ILE A 93 3.62 -9.68 -20.47
C ILE A 93 4.38 -9.79 -19.14
N LEU A 94 5.02 -10.93 -18.89
CA LEU A 94 5.92 -11.15 -17.75
C LEU A 94 7.09 -10.16 -17.71
N LEU A 95 7.76 -9.95 -18.84
CA LEU A 95 8.89 -9.03 -18.96
C LEU A 95 8.44 -7.57 -18.84
N MET A 96 7.26 -7.23 -19.36
CA MET A 96 6.66 -5.90 -19.20
C MET A 96 6.32 -5.60 -17.75
N ALA A 97 5.72 -6.56 -17.04
CA ALA A 97 5.38 -6.45 -15.63
C ALA A 97 6.64 -6.28 -14.76
N ALA A 98 7.70 -7.07 -15.04
CA ALA A 98 8.98 -6.97 -14.36
C ALA A 98 9.64 -5.59 -14.56
N ARG A 99 9.69 -5.10 -15.82
CA ARG A 99 10.28 -3.77 -16.14
C ARG A 99 9.48 -2.60 -15.58
N CYS A 100 8.18 -2.78 -15.37
CA CYS A 100 7.30 -1.77 -14.80
C CYS A 100 7.11 -1.91 -13.27
N SER A 101 7.74 -2.91 -12.64
CA SER A 101 7.61 -3.24 -11.22
C SER A 101 6.14 -3.35 -10.75
N ILE A 102 5.30 -3.98 -11.57
CA ILE A 102 3.87 -4.21 -11.30
C ILE A 102 3.55 -5.70 -11.36
N SER A 103 2.42 -6.10 -10.79
CA SER A 103 1.94 -7.48 -10.95
C SER A 103 1.51 -7.76 -12.39
N VAL A 104 1.67 -9.02 -12.81
CA VAL A 104 1.23 -9.49 -14.13
C VAL A 104 -0.26 -9.20 -14.34
N GLY A 105 -1.11 -9.42 -13.32
CA GLY A 105 -2.53 -9.10 -13.38
C GLY A 105 -2.82 -7.61 -13.66
N THR A 106 -2.02 -6.71 -13.10
CA THR A 106 -2.13 -5.27 -13.39
C THR A 106 -1.73 -4.96 -14.83
N ALA A 107 -0.63 -5.55 -15.31
CA ALA A 107 -0.19 -5.37 -16.69
C ALA A 107 -1.26 -5.85 -17.69
N VAL A 108 -1.87 -7.01 -17.45
CA VAL A 108 -2.97 -7.56 -18.26
C VAL A 108 -4.18 -6.62 -18.24
N SER A 109 -4.56 -6.08 -17.08
CA SER A 109 -5.67 -5.13 -16.99
C SER A 109 -5.41 -3.87 -17.83
N ILE A 110 -4.22 -3.28 -17.72
CA ILE A 110 -3.86 -2.08 -18.48
C ILE A 110 -3.85 -2.38 -19.99
N ILE A 111 -3.32 -3.53 -20.40
CA ILE A 111 -3.33 -3.94 -21.82
C ILE A 111 -4.76 -4.10 -22.32
N ARG A 112 -5.64 -4.74 -21.54
CA ARG A 112 -7.06 -4.92 -21.88
C ARG A 112 -7.77 -3.57 -22.02
N ASP A 113 -7.51 -2.64 -21.11
CA ASP A 113 -8.08 -1.29 -21.16
C ASP A 113 -7.59 -0.52 -22.40
N ILE A 114 -6.31 -0.64 -22.78
CA ILE A 114 -5.76 -0.03 -24.00
C ILE A 114 -6.39 -0.64 -25.25
N ILE A 115 -6.58 -1.97 -25.29
CA ILE A 115 -7.23 -2.66 -26.41
C ILE A 115 -8.70 -2.24 -26.52
N HIS A 116 -9.43 -2.17 -25.41
CA HIS A 116 -10.81 -1.67 -25.41
C HIS A 116 -10.89 -0.20 -25.78
N ALA A 117 -9.92 0.64 -25.41
CA ALA A 117 -9.90 2.04 -25.84
C ALA A 117 -9.60 2.18 -27.34
N LYS A 118 -8.76 1.30 -27.92
CA LYS A 118 -8.40 1.33 -29.35
C LYS A 118 -9.45 0.67 -30.26
N TYR A 119 -10.07 -0.42 -29.80
CA TYR A 119 -10.92 -1.29 -30.63
C TYR A 119 -12.35 -1.46 -30.09
N GLY A 120 -12.61 -1.03 -28.85
CA GLY A 120 -13.94 -1.08 -28.25
C GLY A 120 -14.79 0.10 -28.69
N LYS A 121 -15.62 -0.14 -29.71
CA LYS A 121 -16.73 0.68 -30.26
C LYS A 121 -16.38 1.76 -31.30
N LYS A 122 -16.27 1.32 -32.56
CA LYS A 122 -17.12 1.85 -33.64
C LYS A 122 -18.33 0.92 -33.74
N GLY A 123 -19.46 1.35 -33.19
CA GLY A 123 -20.71 0.59 -33.16
C GLY A 123 -21.80 1.48 -32.59
N ARG A 124 -22.13 2.53 -33.36
CA ARG A 124 -23.43 3.18 -33.40
C ARG A 124 -24.03 2.82 -34.75
#